data_AF-A0A7S0L4B7-F1
#
_entry.id   AF-A0A7S0L4B7-F1
#
_cell.length_a   1.000
_cell.length_b   1.000
_cell.length_c   1.000
_cell.angle_alpha   90.00
_cell.angle_beta   90.00
_cell.angle_gamma   90.00
#
_symmetry.space_group_name_H-M   'P 1'
#
loop_
_entity.id
_entity.type
_entity.pdbx_description
1 polymer ?
#
loop_
_entity_poly.entity_id
_entity_poly.type
_entity_poly.pdbx_seq_one_letter_code
_entity_poly.pdbx_strand_id
1 'polypeptide(L)'
;LPAPIFIPMKTGVDAETQVEEGELFDFDAEVEPILEVLVGKTLEQSMMEVMEEQELSNMRAHQERFEQVRNTELAETQRLEEAEKRRHEEKERRIAQEQERVQREQQVTQKVAARTFAKGFLAELQNSVVANLQDAGFFFDPLEAEVKESFMPWLMESVDSSMDQLRVARAIADDLMEAAGARQALMQAEAAKLRFAVEEAKRIAAERE
;
A
#
# COMPACT_ATOMS: atom_id res chain seq x y z
N LEU A 1 79.82 142.55 -6.46
CA LEU A 1 79.00 141.33 -6.62
C LEU A 1 79.85 140.26 -7.30
N PRO A 2 79.67 138.99 -6.93
CA PRO A 2 80.75 138.02 -6.64
C PRO A 2 81.50 137.54 -7.89
N ALA A 3 82.77 137.15 -7.70
CA ALA A 3 83.59 136.54 -8.74
C ALA A 3 83.04 135.16 -9.15
N PRO A 4 83.06 134.80 -10.44
CA PRO A 4 82.57 133.51 -10.94
C PRO A 4 83.37 132.36 -10.33
N ILE A 5 82.66 131.34 -9.85
CA ILE A 5 83.26 130.11 -9.31
C ILE A 5 83.98 129.40 -10.46
N PHE A 6 85.29 129.24 -10.33
CA PHE A 6 86.12 128.52 -11.28
C PHE A 6 85.86 127.02 -11.16
N ILE A 7 85.37 126.41 -12.23
CA ILE A 7 85.23 124.96 -12.35
C ILE A 7 86.41 124.46 -13.20
N PRO A 8 87.37 123.71 -12.62
CA PRO A 8 88.51 123.19 -13.35
C PRO A 8 88.07 122.26 -14.48
N MET A 9 88.72 122.36 -15.64
CA MET A 9 88.49 121.47 -16.77
C MET A 9 89.04 120.07 -16.44
N LYS A 10 88.23 119.03 -16.63
CA LYS A 10 88.65 117.65 -16.37
C LYS A 10 89.90 117.34 -17.19
N THR A 11 90.99 117.04 -16.51
CA THR A 11 92.27 116.64 -17.11
C THR A 11 92.61 115.24 -16.61
N GLY A 12 92.49 114.26 -17.50
CA GLY A 12 92.70 112.83 -17.27
C GLY A 12 92.26 112.04 -18.50
N VAL A 13 92.85 110.87 -18.75
CA VAL A 13 92.40 109.94 -19.80
C VAL A 13 91.31 109.06 -19.20
N ASP A 14 90.14 109.05 -19.82
CA ASP A 14 89.05 108.17 -19.39
C ASP A 14 89.33 106.74 -19.87
N ALA A 15 89.28 105.80 -18.93
CA ALA A 15 89.37 104.37 -19.20
C ALA A 15 88.16 103.70 -18.57
N GLU A 16 87.50 102.84 -19.34
CA GLU A 16 86.49 101.93 -18.82
C GLU A 16 87.04 100.51 -18.86
N THR A 17 86.59 99.70 -17.91
CA THR A 17 86.89 98.27 -17.88
C THR A 17 85.55 97.59 -17.67
N GLN A 18 85.17 96.76 -18.64
CA GLN A 18 83.95 95.99 -18.62
C GLN A 18 84.32 94.52 -18.68
N VAL A 19 83.63 93.70 -17.88
CA VAL A 19 83.65 92.25 -18.02
C VAL A 19 82.57 91.88 -19.01
N GLU A 20 82.94 91.17 -20.07
CA GLU A 20 81.99 90.68 -21.07
C GLU A 20 81.30 89.40 -20.62
N GLU A 21 80.13 89.12 -21.19
CA GLU A 21 79.34 87.93 -20.86
C GLU A 21 80.15 86.65 -21.13
N GLY A 22 80.41 85.86 -20.08
CA GLY A 22 81.16 84.61 -20.15
C GLY A 22 82.65 84.70 -19.79
N GLU A 23 83.23 85.88 -19.56
CA GLU A 23 84.66 86.01 -19.21
C GLU A 23 85.02 85.48 -17.82
N LEU A 24 84.04 85.40 -16.90
CA LEU A 24 84.22 84.93 -15.52
C LEU A 24 83.54 83.57 -15.24
N PHE A 25 83.12 82.85 -16.28
CA PHE A 25 82.42 81.57 -16.12
C PHE A 25 83.38 80.44 -15.70
N ASP A 26 83.12 79.82 -14.55
CA ASP A 26 83.79 78.60 -14.10
C ASP A 26 82.83 77.41 -14.21
N PHE A 27 83.10 76.52 -15.17
CA PHE A 27 82.23 75.39 -15.46
C PHE A 27 82.08 74.45 -14.26
N ASP A 28 83.17 74.19 -13.53
CA ASP A 28 83.15 73.21 -12.44
C ASP A 28 82.30 73.70 -11.26
N ALA A 29 82.35 74.99 -10.96
CA ALA A 29 81.52 75.62 -9.93
C ALA A 29 80.03 75.71 -10.33
N GLU A 30 79.76 76.03 -11.60
CA GLU A 30 78.38 76.25 -12.07
C GLU A 30 77.63 74.94 -12.37
N VAL A 31 78.34 73.86 -12.70
CA VAL A 31 77.73 72.54 -12.99
C VAL A 31 77.42 71.72 -11.73
N GLU A 32 78.11 71.98 -10.62
CA GLU A 32 78.00 71.22 -9.38
C GLU A 32 76.55 71.18 -8.82
N PRO A 33 75.79 72.30 -8.72
CA PRO A 33 74.41 72.26 -8.25
C PRO A 33 73.47 71.50 -9.20
N ILE A 34 73.74 71.55 -10.50
CA ILE A 34 72.95 70.85 -11.52
C ILE A 34 73.14 69.34 -11.36
N LEU A 35 74.39 68.89 -11.19
CA LEU A 35 74.71 67.48 -11.00
C LEU A 35 74.17 66.95 -9.68
N GLU A 36 74.27 67.71 -8.59
CA GLU A 36 73.74 67.31 -7.29
C GLU A 36 72.22 67.06 -7.37
N VAL A 37 71.46 67.98 -7.97
CA VAL A 37 70.02 67.81 -8.15
C VAL A 37 69.70 66.64 -9.08
N LEU A 38 70.44 66.48 -10.18
CA LEU A 38 70.19 65.43 -11.15
C LEU A 38 70.46 64.04 -10.55
N VAL A 39 71.59 63.87 -9.87
CA VAL A 39 71.95 62.61 -9.21
C VAL A 39 71.02 62.34 -8.02
N GLY A 40 70.74 63.33 -7.19
CA GLY A 40 69.85 63.20 -6.05
C GLY A 40 68.45 62.75 -6.47
N LYS A 41 67.87 63.43 -7.47
CA LYS A 41 66.52 63.12 -7.95
C LYS A 41 66.43 61.79 -8.69
N THR A 42 67.46 61.42 -9.46
CA THR A 42 67.49 60.12 -10.14
C THR A 42 67.61 58.96 -9.15
N LEU A 43 68.43 59.09 -8.11
CA LEU A 43 68.53 58.08 -7.05
C LEU A 43 67.24 57.97 -6.23
N GLU A 44 66.67 59.10 -5.83
CA GLU A 44 65.41 59.13 -5.07
C GLU A 44 64.26 58.50 -5.86
N GLN A 45 64.10 58.89 -7.13
CA GLN A 45 63.09 58.32 -8.01
C GLN A 45 63.29 56.82 -8.22
N SER A 46 64.53 56.38 -8.51
CA SER A 46 64.82 54.95 -8.71
C SER A 46 64.52 54.13 -7.45
N MET A 47 64.82 54.67 -6.27
CA MET A 47 64.52 54.00 -5.00
C MET A 47 63.02 53.89 -4.76
N MET A 48 62.26 54.95 -5.01
CA MET A 48 60.80 54.92 -4.88
C MET A 48 60.15 53.92 -5.83
N GLU A 49 60.59 53.88 -7.09
CA GLU A 49 60.08 52.94 -8.10
C GLU A 49 60.33 51.49 -7.68
N VAL A 50 61.56 51.15 -7.25
CA VAL A 50 61.88 49.79 -6.79
C VAL A 50 61.08 49.39 -5.55
N MET A 51 60.87 50.32 -4.62
CA MET A 51 60.05 50.07 -3.43
C MET A 51 58.58 49.80 -3.82
N GLU A 52 58.01 50.62 -4.68
CA GLU A 52 56.63 50.46 -5.17
C GLU A 52 56.46 49.12 -5.92
N GLU A 53 57.40 48.77 -6.81
CA GLU A 53 57.38 47.51 -7.54
C GLU A 53 57.41 46.30 -6.59
N GLN A 54 58.25 46.36 -5.55
CA GLN A 54 58.35 45.29 -4.57
C GLN A 54 57.06 45.17 -3.74
N GLU A 55 56.46 46.29 -3.33
CA GLU A 55 55.18 46.30 -2.61
C GLU A 55 54.05 45.74 -3.47
N LEU A 56 53.95 46.14 -4.73
CA LEU A 56 52.98 45.61 -5.70
C LEU A 56 53.16 44.11 -5.92
N SER A 57 54.40 43.63 -6.05
CA SER A 57 54.71 42.21 -6.17
C SER A 57 54.27 41.43 -4.93
N ASN A 58 54.58 41.95 -3.73
CA ASN A 58 54.19 41.32 -2.47
C ASN A 58 52.66 41.25 -2.30
N MET A 59 51.95 42.33 -2.65
CA MET A 59 50.49 42.37 -2.61
C MET A 59 49.86 41.36 -3.57
N ARG A 60 50.38 41.28 -4.81
CA ARG A 60 49.90 40.30 -5.81
C ARG A 60 50.12 38.86 -5.34
N ALA A 61 51.31 38.55 -4.84
CA ALA A 61 51.62 37.22 -4.31
C ALA A 61 50.71 36.84 -3.13
N HIS A 62 50.39 37.81 -2.26
CA HIS A 62 49.46 37.59 -1.16
C HIS A 62 48.03 37.34 -1.64
N GLN A 63 47.54 38.14 -2.60
CA GLN A 63 46.22 37.97 -3.21
C GLN A 63 46.08 36.61 -3.89
N GLU A 64 47.06 36.23 -4.72
CA GLU A 64 47.05 34.94 -5.42
C GLU A 64 47.01 33.78 -4.43
N ARG A 65 47.85 33.82 -3.38
CA ARG A 65 47.84 32.79 -2.33
C ARG A 65 46.47 32.72 -1.63
N PHE A 66 45.88 33.86 -1.30
CA PHE A 66 44.57 33.91 -0.66
C PHE A 66 43.47 33.33 -1.56
N GLU A 67 43.48 33.68 -2.85
CA GLU A 67 42.53 33.15 -3.83
C GLU A 67 42.70 31.64 -4.03
N GLN A 68 43.94 31.14 -4.11
CA GLN A 68 44.20 29.70 -4.21
C GLN A 68 43.65 28.93 -3.01
N VAL A 69 43.89 29.42 -1.79
CA VAL A 69 43.36 28.81 -0.56
C VAL A 69 41.84 28.86 -0.56
N ARG A 70 41.25 30.02 -0.83
CA ARG A 70 39.79 30.21 -0.87
C ARG A 70 39.12 29.29 -1.89
N ASN A 71 39.68 29.17 -3.09
CA ASN A 71 39.13 28.31 -4.13
C ASN A 71 39.22 26.83 -3.75
N THR A 72 40.33 26.43 -3.10
CA THR A 72 40.51 25.06 -2.60
C THR A 72 39.50 24.73 -1.49
N GLU A 73 39.35 25.63 -0.51
CA GLU A 73 38.39 25.47 0.59
C GLU A 73 36.94 25.45 0.08
N LEU A 74 36.61 26.31 -0.90
CA LEU A 74 35.29 26.32 -1.52
C LEU A 74 34.99 25.01 -2.25
N ALA A 75 35.94 24.50 -3.04
CA ALA A 75 35.79 23.23 -3.75
C ALA A 75 35.65 22.05 -2.77
N GLU A 76 36.39 22.05 -1.66
CA GLU A 76 36.26 21.02 -0.63
C GLU A 76 34.88 21.08 0.06
N THR A 77 34.44 22.29 0.43
CA THR A 77 33.14 22.52 1.07
C THR A 77 32.00 22.02 0.17
N GLN A 78 32.00 22.40 -1.11
CA GLN A 78 31.01 21.94 -2.09
C GLN A 78 31.00 20.41 -2.22
N ARG A 79 32.18 19.78 -2.27
CA ARG A 79 32.28 18.31 -2.33
C ARG A 79 31.66 17.66 -1.10
N LEU A 80 31.87 18.23 0.10
CA LEU A 80 31.32 17.71 1.35
C LEU A 80 29.80 17.91 1.41
N GLU A 81 29.30 19.08 1.01
CA GLU A 81 27.87 19.38 0.94
C GLU A 81 27.13 18.45 -0.02
N GLU A 82 27.66 18.21 -1.23
CA GLU A 82 27.06 17.28 -2.19
C GLU A 82 27.07 15.83 -1.68
N ALA A 83 28.11 15.43 -0.94
CA ALA A 83 28.18 14.11 -0.32
C ALA A 83 27.17 13.98 0.83
N GLU A 84 27.00 15.01 1.65
CA GLU A 84 25.99 15.06 2.72
C GLU A 84 24.59 15.01 2.12
N LYS A 85 24.30 15.85 1.13
CA LYS A 85 23.00 15.90 0.45
C LYS A 85 22.60 14.53 -0.10
N ARG A 86 23.51 13.83 -0.78
CA ARG A 86 23.26 12.47 -1.28
C ARG A 86 22.96 11.47 -0.15
N ARG A 87 23.70 11.54 0.96
CA ARG A 87 23.46 10.68 2.13
C ARG A 87 22.12 11.00 2.79
N HIS A 88 21.76 12.28 2.87
CA HIS A 88 20.49 12.73 3.41
C HIS A 88 19.33 12.23 2.55
N GLU A 89 19.38 12.43 1.23
CA GLU A 89 18.38 11.94 0.28
C GLU A 89 18.21 10.42 0.35
N GLU A 90 19.30 9.65 0.44
CA GLU A 90 19.22 8.20 0.59
C GLU A 90 18.59 7.80 1.92
N LYS A 91 18.95 8.49 3.02
CA LYS A 91 18.38 8.25 4.34
C LYS A 91 16.88 8.51 4.35
N GLU A 92 16.44 9.65 3.83
CA GLU A 92 15.02 10.01 3.73
C GLU A 92 14.24 8.98 2.89
N ARG A 93 14.83 8.54 1.76
CA ARG A 93 14.24 7.49 0.92
C ARG A 93 14.08 6.17 1.68
N ARG A 94 15.09 5.76 2.47
CA ARG A 94 15.03 4.54 3.29
C ARG A 94 13.97 4.66 4.39
N ILE A 95 13.86 5.82 5.05
CA ILE A 95 12.83 6.08 6.07
C ILE A 95 11.43 5.97 5.46
N ALA A 96 11.19 6.60 4.30
CA ALA A 96 9.91 6.53 3.63
C ALA A 96 9.52 5.09 3.23
N GLN A 97 10.48 4.32 2.69
CA GLN A 97 10.26 2.90 2.35
C GLN A 97 9.94 2.07 3.58
N GLU A 98 10.64 2.29 4.70
CA GLU A 98 10.41 1.59 5.95
C GLU A 98 9.02 1.90 6.53
N GLN A 99 8.62 3.18 6.51
CA GLN A 99 7.28 3.59 6.92
C GLN A 99 6.19 2.92 6.08
N GLU A 100 6.35 2.88 4.76
CA GLU A 100 5.40 2.20 3.86
C GLU A 100 5.37 0.68 4.11
N ARG A 101 6.53 0.06 4.36
CA ARG A 101 6.63 -1.36 4.71
C ARG A 101 5.85 -1.66 5.98
N VAL A 102 6.07 -0.88 7.05
CA VAL A 102 5.39 -1.06 8.34
C VAL A 102 3.88 -0.87 8.19
N GLN A 103 3.42 0.14 7.44
CA GLN A 103 1.99 0.34 7.19
C GLN A 103 1.36 -0.83 6.43
N ARG A 104 2.03 -1.32 5.37
CA ARG A 104 1.56 -2.50 4.62
C ARG A 104 1.53 -3.74 5.48
N GLU A 105 2.54 -3.97 6.30
CA GLU A 105 2.62 -5.10 7.22
C GLU A 105 1.48 -5.08 8.24
N GLN A 106 1.17 -3.91 8.82
CA GLN A 106 0.02 -3.75 9.72
C GLN A 106 -1.30 -4.08 9.01
N GLN A 107 -1.52 -3.55 7.80
CA GLN A 107 -2.74 -3.83 7.03
C GLN A 107 -2.88 -5.31 6.68
N VAL A 108 -1.78 -5.95 6.24
CA VAL A 108 -1.77 -7.38 5.91
C VAL A 108 -2.04 -8.21 7.15
N THR A 109 -1.40 -7.89 8.27
CA THR A 109 -1.60 -8.58 9.55
C THR A 109 -3.06 -8.50 9.99
N GLN A 110 -3.68 -7.32 9.92
CA GLN A 110 -5.11 -7.16 10.25
C GLN A 110 -6.01 -7.96 9.31
N LYS A 111 -5.75 -7.92 7.98
CA LYS A 111 -6.52 -8.69 6.99
C LYS A 111 -6.40 -10.20 7.21
N VAL A 112 -5.20 -10.69 7.51
CA VAL A 112 -4.96 -12.11 7.80
C VAL A 112 -5.66 -12.52 9.10
N ALA A 113 -5.57 -11.71 10.16
CA ALA A 113 -6.26 -11.96 11.42
C ALA A 113 -7.79 -12.02 11.22
N ALA A 114 -8.37 -11.03 10.53
CA ALA A 114 -9.80 -10.99 10.22
C ALA A 114 -10.24 -12.20 9.38
N ARG A 115 -9.45 -12.61 8.38
CA ARG A 115 -9.74 -13.79 7.56
C ARG A 115 -9.71 -15.08 8.37
N THR A 116 -8.71 -15.25 9.24
CA THR A 116 -8.59 -16.44 10.09
C THR A 116 -9.73 -16.50 11.10
N PHE A 117 -10.07 -15.37 11.72
CA PHE A 117 -11.23 -15.25 12.60
C PHE A 117 -12.54 -15.60 11.89
N ALA A 118 -12.80 -14.98 10.73
CA ALA A 118 -14.00 -15.25 9.95
C ALA A 118 -14.12 -16.72 9.55
N LYS A 119 -13.03 -17.37 9.14
CA LYS A 119 -13.02 -18.80 8.81
C LYS A 119 -13.37 -19.68 10.02
N GLY A 120 -12.76 -19.42 11.17
CA GLY A 120 -13.06 -20.16 12.40
C GLY A 120 -14.52 -19.98 12.81
N PHE A 121 -14.98 -18.74 12.84
CA PHE A 121 -16.36 -18.40 13.20
C PHE A 121 -17.39 -19.01 12.24
N LEU A 122 -17.15 -18.94 10.92
CA LEU A 122 -18.04 -19.55 9.91
C LEU A 122 -18.10 -21.07 10.05
N ALA A 123 -16.99 -21.73 10.32
CA ALA A 123 -16.98 -23.19 10.52
C ALA A 123 -17.80 -23.58 11.76
N GLU A 124 -17.66 -22.86 12.86
CA GLU A 124 -18.46 -23.08 14.08
C GLU A 124 -19.94 -22.75 13.87
N LEU A 125 -20.24 -21.63 13.22
CA LEU A 125 -21.60 -21.21 12.88
C LEU A 125 -22.29 -22.22 11.97
N GLN A 126 -21.60 -22.74 10.94
CA GLN A 126 -22.16 -23.76 10.04
C GLN A 126 -22.58 -25.00 10.83
N ASN A 127 -21.71 -25.51 11.69
CA ASN A 127 -22.02 -26.68 12.52
C ASN A 127 -23.20 -26.40 13.47
N SER A 128 -23.21 -25.24 14.12
CA SER A 128 -24.29 -24.81 15.03
C SER A 128 -25.63 -24.66 14.30
N VAL A 129 -25.66 -24.00 13.14
CA VAL A 129 -26.88 -23.79 12.35
C VAL A 129 -27.42 -25.11 11.82
N VAL A 130 -26.55 -26.01 11.32
CA VAL A 130 -26.97 -27.35 10.87
C VAL A 130 -27.55 -28.16 12.03
N ALA A 131 -26.89 -28.18 13.20
CA ALA A 131 -27.40 -28.86 14.39
C ALA A 131 -28.76 -28.29 14.82
N ASN A 132 -28.89 -26.96 14.90
CA ASN A 132 -30.14 -26.30 15.26
C ASN A 132 -31.28 -26.60 14.26
N LEU A 133 -30.99 -26.63 12.95
CA LEU A 133 -31.97 -27.00 11.92
C LEU A 133 -32.37 -28.47 11.99
N GLN A 134 -31.42 -29.35 12.35
CA GLN A 134 -31.69 -30.77 12.56
C GLN A 134 -32.55 -31.00 13.80
N ASP A 135 -32.24 -30.34 14.91
CA ASP A 135 -33.01 -30.40 16.15
C ASP A 135 -34.41 -29.78 15.97
N ALA A 136 -34.54 -28.73 15.16
CA ALA A 136 -35.82 -28.14 14.78
C ALA A 136 -36.64 -29.01 13.81
N GLY A 137 -36.08 -30.14 13.35
CA GLY A 137 -36.79 -31.10 12.50
C GLY A 137 -36.93 -30.65 11.04
N PHE A 138 -36.14 -29.68 10.56
CA PHE A 138 -36.17 -29.25 9.15
C PHE A 138 -35.45 -30.22 8.21
N PHE A 139 -34.52 -31.04 8.72
CA PHE A 139 -33.91 -32.14 7.98
C PHE A 139 -34.70 -33.43 8.22
N PHE A 140 -35.73 -33.66 7.40
CA PHE A 140 -36.49 -34.91 7.38
C PHE A 140 -35.88 -35.89 6.37
N ASP A 141 -35.89 -37.18 6.70
CA ASP A 141 -35.54 -38.24 5.75
C ASP A 141 -36.67 -38.37 4.71
N PRO A 142 -36.41 -38.11 3.42
CA PRO A 142 -37.41 -38.25 2.36
C PRO A 142 -38.06 -39.64 2.34
N LEU A 143 -37.31 -40.67 2.70
CA LEU A 143 -37.81 -42.05 2.75
C LEU A 143 -38.79 -42.23 3.91
N GLU A 144 -38.50 -41.67 5.09
CA GLU A 144 -39.39 -41.77 6.24
C GLU A 144 -40.71 -41.01 5.97
N ALA A 145 -40.62 -39.85 5.33
CA ALA A 145 -41.79 -39.07 4.91
C ALA A 145 -42.61 -39.82 3.85
N GLU A 146 -41.98 -40.40 2.82
CA GLU A 146 -42.64 -41.19 1.79
C GLU A 146 -43.31 -42.45 2.37
N VAL A 147 -42.65 -43.11 3.33
CA VAL A 147 -43.22 -44.25 4.04
C VAL A 147 -44.45 -43.82 4.84
N LYS A 148 -44.37 -42.73 5.60
CA LYS A 148 -45.49 -42.24 6.43
C LYS A 148 -46.66 -41.71 5.60
N GLU A 149 -46.39 -40.94 4.56
CA GLU A 149 -47.42 -40.22 3.78
C GLU A 149 -47.97 -41.03 2.59
N SER A 150 -47.19 -41.98 2.05
CA SER A 150 -47.59 -42.72 0.83
C SER A 150 -47.74 -44.22 1.08
N PHE A 151 -46.72 -44.85 1.66
CA PHE A 151 -46.74 -46.31 1.87
C PHE A 151 -47.74 -46.74 2.95
N MET A 152 -47.76 -46.06 4.11
CA MET A 152 -48.66 -46.43 5.21
C MET A 152 -50.13 -46.31 4.83
N PRO A 153 -50.60 -45.24 4.16
CA PRO A 153 -51.98 -45.18 3.66
C PRO A 153 -52.29 -46.29 2.66
N TRP A 154 -51.41 -46.53 1.69
CA TRP A 154 -51.58 -47.61 0.70
C TRP A 154 -51.65 -49.00 1.35
N LEU A 155 -50.80 -49.25 2.36
CA LEU A 155 -50.79 -50.51 3.10
C LEU A 155 -52.10 -50.70 3.88
N MET A 156 -52.56 -49.66 4.58
CA MET A 156 -53.82 -49.70 5.32
C MET A 156 -55.00 -49.94 4.37
N GLU A 157 -55.05 -49.27 3.22
CA GLU A 157 -56.08 -49.48 2.19
C GLU A 157 -56.02 -50.90 1.60
N SER A 158 -54.83 -51.44 1.37
CA SER A 158 -54.65 -52.82 0.87
C SER A 158 -55.10 -53.87 1.91
N VAL A 159 -54.84 -53.61 3.19
CA VAL A 159 -55.32 -54.45 4.30
C VAL A 159 -56.84 -54.37 4.41
N ASP A 160 -57.43 -53.17 4.34
CA ASP A 160 -58.88 -52.99 4.35
C ASP A 160 -59.55 -53.70 3.17
N SER A 161 -59.00 -53.58 1.95
CA SER A 161 -59.51 -54.30 0.78
C SER A 161 -59.44 -55.82 0.95
N SER A 162 -58.35 -56.33 1.53
CA SER A 162 -58.21 -57.76 1.83
C SER A 162 -59.19 -58.23 2.90
N MET A 163 -59.44 -57.40 3.93
CA MET A 163 -60.46 -57.65 4.95
C MET A 163 -61.87 -57.64 4.37
N ASP A 164 -62.18 -56.71 3.47
CA ASP A 164 -63.46 -56.64 2.78
C ASP A 164 -63.67 -57.85 1.86
N GLN A 165 -62.65 -58.27 1.11
CA GLN A 165 -62.70 -59.51 0.32
C GLN A 165 -62.98 -60.73 1.22
N LEU A 166 -62.33 -60.81 2.38
CA LEU A 166 -62.59 -61.87 3.36
C LEU A 166 -63.99 -61.79 3.97
N ARG A 167 -64.53 -60.59 4.23
CA ARG A 167 -65.90 -60.40 4.71
C ARG A 167 -66.92 -60.83 3.66
N VAL A 168 -66.72 -60.47 2.40
CA VAL A 168 -67.57 -60.89 1.27
C VAL A 168 -67.49 -62.40 1.07
N ALA A 169 -66.28 -62.97 1.07
CA ALA A 169 -66.10 -64.43 0.95
C ALA A 169 -66.78 -65.18 2.10
N ARG A 170 -66.70 -64.64 3.34
CA ARG A 170 -67.41 -65.20 4.50
C ARG A 170 -68.92 -65.09 4.35
N ALA A 171 -69.45 -63.93 3.93
CA ALA A 171 -70.89 -63.75 3.69
C ALA A 171 -71.40 -64.72 2.62
N ILE A 172 -70.68 -64.90 1.51
CA ILE A 172 -71.03 -65.89 0.47
C ILE A 172 -70.97 -67.32 1.02
N ALA A 173 -69.98 -67.64 1.86
CA ALA A 173 -69.89 -68.96 2.48
C ALA A 173 -71.04 -69.21 3.47
N ASP A 174 -71.42 -68.20 4.26
CA ASP A 174 -72.57 -68.25 5.17
C ASP A 174 -73.88 -68.42 4.37
N ASP A 175 -74.09 -67.64 3.31
CA ASP A 175 -75.24 -67.77 2.38
C ASP A 175 -75.28 -69.16 1.71
N LEU A 176 -74.12 -69.69 1.32
CA LEU A 176 -74.01 -71.04 0.74
C LEU A 176 -74.34 -72.11 1.78
N MET A 177 -73.89 -71.97 3.03
CA MET A 177 -74.25 -72.88 4.12
C MET A 177 -75.74 -72.80 4.46
N GLU A 178 -76.34 -71.61 4.44
CA GLU A 178 -77.79 -71.42 4.64
C GLU A 178 -78.59 -72.06 3.49
N ALA A 179 -78.20 -71.83 2.24
CA ALA A 179 -78.82 -72.46 1.07
C ALA A 179 -78.67 -73.98 1.07
N ALA A 180 -77.50 -74.51 1.45
CA ALA A 180 -77.27 -75.95 1.60
C ALA A 180 -78.13 -76.53 2.74
N GLY A 181 -78.24 -75.83 3.87
CA GLY A 181 -79.11 -76.20 4.98
C GLY A 181 -80.59 -76.23 4.59
N ALA A 182 -81.07 -75.20 3.89
CA ALA A 182 -82.45 -75.15 3.37
C ALA A 182 -82.73 -76.28 2.37
N ARG A 183 -81.77 -76.58 1.48
CA ARG A 183 -81.88 -77.69 0.53
C ARG A 183 -81.88 -79.04 1.23
N GLN A 184 -81.08 -79.22 2.28
CA GLN A 184 -81.08 -80.43 3.10
C GLN A 184 -82.38 -80.58 3.89
N ALA A 185 -82.96 -79.50 4.41
CA ALA A 185 -84.27 -79.52 5.07
C ALA A 185 -85.41 -79.90 4.10
N LEU A 186 -85.39 -79.38 2.86
CA LEU A 186 -86.32 -79.79 1.79
C LEU A 186 -86.16 -81.27 1.42
N MET A 187 -84.93 -81.75 1.23
CA MET A 187 -84.67 -83.17 0.94
C MET A 187 -85.06 -84.08 2.12
N GLN A 188 -84.87 -83.64 3.37
CA GLN A 188 -85.33 -84.38 4.53
C GLN A 188 -86.86 -84.36 4.69
N ALA A 189 -87.53 -83.28 4.30
CA ALA A 189 -88.98 -83.22 4.24
C ALA A 189 -89.57 -84.13 3.14
N GLU A 190 -88.94 -84.20 1.96
CA GLU A 190 -89.28 -85.19 0.93
C GLU A 190 -88.98 -86.62 1.37
N ALA A 191 -87.84 -86.88 2.01
CA ALA A 191 -87.50 -88.18 2.56
C ALA A 191 -88.45 -88.59 3.71
N ALA A 192 -88.92 -87.65 4.52
CA ALA A 192 -89.91 -87.89 5.57
C ALA A 192 -91.30 -88.23 4.97
N LYS A 193 -91.70 -87.57 3.88
CA LYS A 193 -92.92 -87.91 3.13
C LYS A 193 -92.81 -89.30 2.48
N LEU A 194 -91.66 -89.64 1.91
CA LEU A 194 -91.36 -90.98 1.38
C LEU A 194 -91.34 -92.04 2.49
N ARG A 195 -90.81 -91.72 3.68
CA ARG A 195 -90.86 -92.63 4.85
C ARG A 195 -92.28 -92.83 5.38
N PHE A 196 -93.11 -91.79 5.40
CA PHE A 196 -94.53 -91.92 5.74
C PHE A 196 -95.30 -92.76 4.72
N ALA A 197 -95.04 -92.58 3.41
CA ALA A 197 -95.63 -93.41 2.37
C ALA A 197 -95.19 -94.89 2.44
N VAL A 198 -93.94 -95.16 2.84
CA VAL A 198 -93.43 -96.52 3.06
C VAL A 198 -93.99 -97.15 4.34
N GLU A 199 -94.18 -96.38 5.41
CA GLU A 199 -94.87 -96.83 6.65
C GLU A 199 -96.36 -97.11 6.42
N GLU A 200 -97.05 -96.27 5.63
CA GLU A 200 -98.45 -96.45 5.27
C GLU A 200 -98.64 -97.67 4.34
N ALA A 201 -97.72 -97.90 3.40
CA ALA A 201 -97.66 -99.12 2.60
C ALA A 201 -97.37 -100.39 3.44
N LYS A 202 -96.58 -100.27 4.52
CA LYS A 202 -96.35 -101.38 5.48
C LYS A 202 -97.57 -101.64 6.37
N ARG A 203 -98.34 -100.60 6.74
CA ARG A 203 -99.61 -100.76 7.49
C ARG A 203 -100.69 -101.47 6.69
N ILE A 204 -100.80 -101.18 5.39
CA ILE A 204 -101.75 -101.86 4.48
C ILE A 204 -101.32 -103.32 4.21
N ALA A 205 -100.03 -103.65 4.32
CA ALA A 205 -99.54 -105.02 4.24
C ALA A 205 -99.79 -105.84 5.52
N ALA A 206 -99.89 -105.19 6.69
CA ALA A 206 -100.13 -105.85 7.98
C ALA A 206 -101.61 -106.13 8.28
N GLU A 207 -102.56 -105.59 7.51
CA GLU A 207 -104.00 -105.92 7.57
C GLU A 207 -104.39 -107.12 6.67
N ARG A 208 -103.42 -107.87 6.14
CA ARG A 208 -103.62 -109.02 5.24
C ARG A 208 -103.06 -110.36 5.75
N GLU A 209 -102.70 -110.47 7.02
CA GLU A 209 -102.49 -111.74 7.74
C GLU A 209 -103.35 -111.80 9.00
#